data_AF-A0A821MYB9-F1
#
_entry.id   AF-A0A821MYB9-F1
#
_cell.length_a   1.000
_cell.length_b   1.000
_cell.length_c   1.000
_cell.angle_alpha   90.00
_cell.angle_beta   90.00
_cell.angle_gamma   90.00
#
_symmetry.space_group_name_H-M   'P 1'
#
loop_
_entity.id
_entity.type
_entity.pdbx_description
1 polymer ?
#
loop_
_entity_poly.entity_id
_entity_poly.type
_entity_poly.pdbx_seq_one_letter_code
_entity_poly.pdbx_strand_id
1 'polypeptide(L)'
;ILCYKLVINKRNNCRTNDIKRELRRHLPKLTIETDISDGDVVFRTNQQRNDQFIQALHHLEVMQKENRTKNYGVQNSTMDDAF
;
A
#
# COMPACT_ATOMS: atom_id res chain seq x y z
N ILE A 1 14.12 1.03 -13.04
CA ILE A 1 13.90 0.82 -11.59
C ILE A 1 12.50 0.25 -11.41
N LEU A 2 12.36 -0.95 -10.84
CA LEU A 2 11.04 -1.52 -10.56
C LEU A 2 10.37 -0.68 -9.46
N CYS A 3 9.15 -0.21 -9.72
CA CYS A 3 8.30 0.43 -8.72
C CYS A 3 7.13 -0.51 -8.41
N TYR A 4 6.71 -0.55 -7.15
CA TYR A 4 5.53 -1.30 -6.76
C TYR A 4 4.41 -0.35 -6.39
N LYS A 5 3.20 -0.71 -6.80
CA LYS A 5 1.96 -0.08 -6.33
C LYS A 5 1.27 -1.03 -5.36
N LEU A 6 0.94 -0.51 -4.18
CA LEU A 6 0.09 -1.18 -3.20
C LEU A 6 -1.31 -0.58 -3.34
N VAL A 7 -2.24 -1.38 -3.85
CA VAL A 7 -3.65 -1.00 -3.98
C VAL A 7 -4.39 -1.57 -2.79
N ILE A 8 -5.06 -0.73 -2.01
CA ILE A 8 -5.72 -1.12 -0.77
C ILE A 8 -7.15 -0.58 -0.79
N ASN A 9 -8.13 -1.47 -0.71
CA ASN A 9 -9.53 -1.07 -0.59
C ASN A 9 -9.85 -0.81 0.89
N LYS A 10 -10.13 0.45 1.22
CA LYS A 10 -10.44 0.87 2.59
C LYS A 10 -11.87 0.47 2.97
N ARG A 11 -12.11 0.26 4.25
CA ARG A 11 -13.45 0.37 4.84
C ARG A 11 -13.65 1.80 5.38
N ASN A 12 -14.91 2.22 5.51
CA ASN A 12 -15.30 3.58 5.88
C ASN A 12 -14.69 4.08 7.21
N ASN A 13 -14.24 3.17 8.09
CA ASN A 13 -13.60 3.50 9.37
C ASN A 13 -12.05 3.53 9.32
N CYS A 14 -11.44 3.25 8.17
CA CYS A 14 -9.99 3.19 8.03
C CYS A 14 -9.46 4.37 7.21
N ARG A 15 -8.73 5.27 7.86
CA ARG A 15 -8.17 6.45 7.20
C ARG A 15 -6.87 6.12 6.50
N THR A 16 -6.66 6.73 5.34
CA THR A 16 -5.41 6.61 4.55
C THR A 16 -4.15 6.89 5.38
N ASN A 17 -4.21 7.89 6.27
CA ASN A 17 -3.07 8.24 7.12
C ASN A 17 -2.69 7.14 8.12
N ASP A 18 -3.65 6.34 8.59
CA ASP A 18 -3.38 5.23 9.49
C ASP A 18 -2.67 4.09 8.74
N ILE A 19 -3.14 3.77 7.54
CA ILE A 19 -2.50 2.78 6.65
C ILE A 19 -1.07 3.24 6.30
N LYS A 20 -0.92 4.51 5.89
CA LYS A 20 0.38 5.10 5.56
C LYS A 20 1.36 5.03 6.73
N ARG A 21 0.90 5.32 7.96
CA ARG A 21 1.73 5.30 9.16
C ARG A 21 2.26 3.89 9.45
N GLU A 22 1.43 2.86 9.30
CA GLU A 22 1.86 1.47 9.48
C GLU A 22 2.84 1.04 8.38
N LEU A 23 2.51 1.30 7.11
CA LEU A 23 3.37 0.93 5.99
C LEU A 23 4.73 1.64 6.03
N ARG A 24 4.79 2.91 6.45
CA ARG A 24 6.04 3.69 6.50
C ARG A 24 7.11 3.13 7.43
N ARG A 25 6.74 2.28 8.40
CA ARG A 25 7.71 1.61 9.28
C ARG A 25 8.65 0.67 8.52
N HIS A 26 8.16 0.13 7.39
CA HIS A 26 8.89 -0.82 6.55
C HIS A 26 9.15 -0.31 5.13
N LEU A 27 8.35 0.67 4.69
CA LEU A 27 8.42 1.32 3.39
C LEU A 27 8.60 2.84 3.57
N PRO A 28 9.77 3.33 3.99
CA PRO A 28 9.97 4.75 4.34
C PRO A 28 9.69 5.71 3.17
N LYS A 29 9.97 5.27 1.93
CA LYS A 29 9.77 6.06 0.70
C LYS A 29 8.41 5.81 0.04
N LEU A 30 7.36 5.67 0.85
CA LEU A 30 5.98 5.51 0.38
C LEU A 30 5.35 6.86 0.00
N THR A 31 4.82 6.95 -1.22
CA THR A 31 4.01 8.09 -1.71
C THR A 31 2.57 7.65 -1.96
N ILE A 32 1.62 8.58 -1.90
CA ILE A 32 0.23 8.33 -2.29
C ILE A 32 0.10 8.78 -3.75
N GLU A 33 -0.33 7.88 -4.63
CA GLU A 33 -0.72 8.24 -6.01
C GLU A 33 -2.21 8.56 -6.08
N THR A 34 -3.05 7.78 -5.40
CA THR A 34 -4.51 7.93 -5.41
C THR A 34 -5.06 7.74 -4.01
N ASP A 35 -6.04 8.55 -3.61
CA ASP A 35 -6.79 8.39 -2.37
C ASP A 35 -8.27 8.73 -2.61
N ILE A 36 -9.11 7.70 -2.74
CA ILE A 36 -10.56 7.84 -2.86
C ILE A 36 -11.15 7.67 -1.46
N SER A 37 -11.85 8.70 -0.93
CA SER A 37 -12.27 8.79 0.47
C SER A 37 -12.87 7.48 1.05
N ASP A 38 -13.82 6.86 0.35
CA ASP A 38 -14.49 5.60 0.74
C ASP A 38 -14.19 4.43 -0.23
N GLY A 39 -12.97 4.37 -0.75
CA GLY A 39 -12.59 3.35 -1.73
C GLY A 39 -11.12 3.00 -1.67
N ASP A 40 -10.51 2.96 -2.85
CA ASP A 40 -9.12 2.55 -2.99
C ASP A 40 -8.16 3.68 -2.60
N VAL A 41 -7.09 3.29 -1.92
CA VAL A 41 -5.86 4.07 -1.83
C VAL A 41 -4.76 3.32 -2.58
N VAL A 42 -4.01 4.05 -3.39
CA VAL A 42 -2.86 3.53 -4.12
C VAL A 42 -1.61 4.18 -3.57
N PHE A 43 -0.75 3.37 -2.95
CA PHE A 43 0.57 3.77 -2.54
C PHE A 43 1.62 3.33 -3.54
N ARG A 44 2.63 4.16 -3.78
CA ARG A 44 3.80 3.81 -4.58
C ARG A 44 5.04 3.72 -3.70
N THR A 45 5.87 2.74 -3.98
CA THR A 45 7.20 2.59 -3.39
C THR A 45 8.21 2.18 -4.46
N ASN A 46 9.43 2.71 -4.35
CA ASN A 46 10.57 2.30 -5.16
C ASN A 46 11.47 1.27 -4.43
N GLN A 47 10.99 0.75 -3.30
CA GLN A 47 11.71 -0.24 -2.52
C GLN A 47 11.66 -1.60 -3.23
N GLN A 48 12.78 -2.30 -3.22
CA GLN A 48 12.85 -3.67 -3.72
C GLN A 48 11.98 -4.61 -2.86
N ARG A 49 11.53 -5.73 -3.46
CA ARG A 49 10.78 -6.77 -2.75
C ARG A 49 11.72 -7.58 -1.83
N ASN A 50 12.09 -6.97 -0.71
CA ASN A 50 12.91 -7.55 0.35
C ASN A 50 12.06 -7.87 1.58
N ASP A 51 12.68 -8.32 2.68
CA ASP A 51 11.98 -8.70 3.91
C ASP A 51 11.10 -7.58 4.47
N GLN A 52 11.54 -6.32 4.39
CA GLN A 52 10.73 -5.19 4.84
C GLN A 52 9.46 -5.01 3.98
N PHE A 53 9.56 -5.23 2.67
CA PHE A 53 8.39 -5.25 1.81
C PHE A 53 7.41 -6.35 2.23
N ILE A 54 7.92 -7.56 2.51
CA ILE A 54 7.09 -8.67 2.99
C ILE A 54 6.44 -8.35 4.33
N GLN A 55 7.15 -7.72 5.26
CA GLN A 55 6.59 -7.27 6.53
C GLN A 55 5.46 -6.25 6.35
N ALA A 56 5.62 -5.31 5.40
CA ALA A 56 4.55 -4.38 5.06
C ALA A 56 3.29 -5.09 4.55
N LEU A 57 3.43 -6.14 3.74
CA LEU A 57 2.29 -6.94 3.28
C LEU A 57 1.64 -7.73 4.43
N HIS A 58 2.43 -8.28 5.35
CA HIS A 58 1.90 -8.96 6.52
C HIS A 58 1.06 -8.02 7.40
N HIS A 59 1.48 -6.76 7.57
CA HIS A 59 0.65 -5.76 8.25
C HIS A 59 -0.67 -5.48 7.53
N LEU A 60 -0.69 -5.45 6.20
CA LEU A 60 -1.95 -5.32 5.45
C LEU A 60 -2.87 -6.53 5.63
N GLU A 61 -2.31 -7.73 5.71
CA GLU A 61 -3.06 -8.96 6.01
C GLU A 61 -3.68 -8.90 7.41
N VAL A 62 -2.93 -8.42 8.42
CA VAL A 62 -3.45 -8.21 9.77
C VAL A 62 -4.58 -7.18 9.75
N MET A 63 -4.40 -6.05 9.07
CA MET A 63 -5.45 -5.02 8.94
C MET A 63 -6.72 -5.55 8.24
N GLN A 64 -6.57 -6.49 7.31
CA GLN A 64 -7.70 -7.17 6.67
C GLN A 64 -8.43 -8.08 7.66
N LYS A 65 -7.69 -8.87 8.45
CA LYS A 65 -8.24 -9.73 9.53
C LYS A 65 -8.92 -8.92 10.63
N GLU A 66 -8.41 -7.72 10.94
CA GLU A 66 -9.01 -6.76 11.86
C GLU A 66 -10.21 -5.99 11.26
N ASN A 67 -10.62 -6.32 10.04
CA ASN A 67 -11.74 -5.68 9.36
C ASN A 67 -11.56 -4.16 9.17
N ARG A 68 -10.31 -3.70 9.00
CA ARG A 68 -9.96 -2.30 8.69
C ARG A 68 -9.84 -2.06 7.18
N THR A 69 -9.33 -3.04 6.44
CA THR A 69 -9.30 -3.05 4.97
C THR A 69 -10.18 -4.18 4.44
N LYS A 70 -10.67 -4.08 3.20
CA LYS A 70 -11.43 -5.17 2.57
C LYS A 70 -10.50 -6.17 1.89
N ASN A 71 -9.55 -5.64 1.11
CA ASN A 71 -8.52 -6.40 0.42
C ASN A 71 -7.31 -5.49 0.13
N TYR A 72 -6.22 -6.10 -0.33
CA TYR A 72 -5.06 -5.40 -0.85
C TYR A 72 -4.43 -6.20 -2.01
N GLY A 73 -3.67 -5.51 -2.86
CA GLY A 73 -2.95 -6.09 -3.98
C GLY A 73 -1.63 -5.38 -4.23
N VAL A 74 -0.68 -6.10 -4.81
CA VAL A 74 0.61 -5.56 -5.27
C VAL A 74 0.62 -5.59 -6.79
N GLN A 75 0.87 -4.45 -7.40
CA GLN A 75 1.06 -4.33 -8.84
C GLN A 75 2.51 -3.92 -9.12
N ASN A 76 3.13 -4.56 -10.10
CA ASN A 76 4.41 -4.12 -10.62
C ASN A 76 4.16 -2.97 -11.58
N SER A 77 4.93 -1.90 -11.42
CA SER A 77 5.01 -0.83 -12.42
C SER A 77 6.45 -0.75 -12.88
N THR A 78 6.64 -1.03 -14.15
CA THR A 78 7.86 -0.61 -14.84
C THR A 78 7.78 0.89 -15.06
N MET A 79 8.93 1.59 -15.04
CA MET A 79 8.95 3.04 -15.29
C MET A 79 8.37 3.38 -16.68
N ASP A 80 8.33 2.39 -17.59
CA ASP A 80 7.71 2.43 -18.91
C ASP A 80 6.16 2.45 -18.93
N ASP A 81 5.46 2.21 -17.81
CA ASP A 81 4.00 2.36 -17.75
C ASP A 81 3.54 3.82 -17.57
N ALA A 82 4.47 4.77 -17.72
CA ALA A 82 4.25 6.21 -17.55
C ALA A 82 4.51 7.01 -18.83
N PHE A 83 4.20 6.44 -20.00
CA PHE A 83 4.20 7.14 -21.29
C PHE A 83 2.76 7.43 -21.74
#